data_AF-A0A9D4FLR3-F1
#
_entry.id   AF-A0A9D4FLR3-F1
#
_cell.length_a   1.000
_cell.length_b   1.000
_cell.length_c   1.000
_cell.angle_alpha   90.00
_cell.angle_beta   90.00
_cell.angle_gamma   90.00
#
_symmetry.space_group_name_H-M   'P 1'
#
loop_
_entity.id
_entity.type
_entity.pdbx_description
1 polymer ?
#
loop_
_entity_poly.entity_id
_entity_poly.type
_entity_poly.pdbx_seq_one_letter_code
_entity_poly.pdbx_strand_id
1 'polypeptide(L)'
;MNMQPEDARYLKRKVKGGSIDVHPTEKALVVNYELEATILGELGDPMLGERKECQKIIRVKSLNPNSDLGALAKEIIDKCKLIHPSKLPEVEQLLYYLQNRKETGPSKASGKTELHETPEVPTYDATEINETANINDLDEYLELLYEDVAEKIRGSALLLQLSRNPDNLEELFSNETVVSALARVLRDDWKKSSELATNIIYIFFCFSSFTQFHGVILHFKIGALCMTIVEHELKKYDLWKEELEKKKKADIL
;
A
#
# COMPACT_ATOMS: atom_id res chain seq x y z
N MET A 1 -19.22 -38.69 5.17
CA MET A 1 -17.86 -39.02 4.70
C MET A 1 -16.93 -38.06 5.41
N ASN A 2 -16.08 -38.57 6.30
CA ASN A 2 -15.13 -37.75 7.06
C ASN A 2 -13.94 -37.45 6.16
N MET A 3 -13.68 -36.17 5.95
CA MET A 3 -12.57 -35.65 5.15
C MET A 3 -11.27 -35.84 5.95
N GLN A 4 -10.27 -36.51 5.36
CA GLN A 4 -8.94 -36.63 5.95
C GLN A 4 -8.10 -35.42 5.52
N PRO A 5 -7.27 -34.84 6.41
CA PRO A 5 -6.48 -33.64 6.13
C PRO A 5 -5.33 -33.83 5.12
N GLU A 6 -5.16 -35.03 4.55
CA GLU A 6 -4.07 -35.36 3.62
C GLU A 6 -4.42 -35.24 2.13
N ASP A 7 -5.69 -34.97 1.77
CA ASP A 7 -6.16 -35.00 0.37
C ASP A 7 -5.85 -33.72 -0.46
N ALA A 8 -5.37 -32.64 0.16
CA ALA A 8 -5.12 -31.35 -0.52
C ALA A 8 -3.64 -31.18 -0.90
N ARG A 9 -3.28 -31.31 -2.18
CA ARG A 9 -1.88 -31.23 -2.64
C ARG A 9 -1.52 -30.04 -3.53
N TYR A 10 -2.47 -29.44 -4.26
CA TYR A 10 -2.15 -28.37 -5.23
C TYR A 10 -3.17 -27.22 -5.25
N LEU A 11 -2.69 -25.97 -5.15
CA LEU A 11 -3.50 -24.76 -5.29
C LEU A 11 -3.38 -24.17 -6.70
N LYS A 12 -4.47 -24.16 -7.45
CA LYS A 12 -4.55 -23.50 -8.77
C LYS A 12 -5.22 -22.13 -8.63
N ARG A 13 -4.45 -21.06 -8.87
CA ARG A 13 -4.97 -19.68 -8.89
C ARG A 13 -5.28 -19.27 -10.34
N LYS A 14 -6.47 -18.72 -10.56
CA LYS A 14 -6.89 -18.16 -11.85
C LYS A 14 -7.39 -16.75 -11.63
N VAL A 15 -6.90 -15.82 -12.44
CA VAL A 15 -7.35 -14.42 -12.44
C VAL A 15 -8.29 -14.22 -13.62
N LYS A 16 -9.47 -13.67 -13.36
CA LYS A 16 -10.40 -13.21 -14.40
C LYS A 16 -10.50 -11.68 -14.33
N GLY A 17 -10.17 -11.01 -15.42
CA GLY A 17 -10.37 -9.56 -15.52
C GLY A 17 -11.86 -9.22 -15.53
N GLY A 18 -12.26 -8.25 -14.72
CA GLY A 18 -13.62 -7.72 -14.62
C GLY A 18 -13.79 -6.36 -15.32
N SER A 19 -14.70 -5.51 -14.80
CA SER A 19 -14.95 -4.17 -15.33
C SER A 19 -13.82 -3.19 -15.01
N ILE A 20 -13.70 -2.15 -15.83
CA ILE A 20 -12.80 -1.03 -15.57
C ILE A 20 -13.68 0.21 -15.41
N ASP A 21 -13.59 0.84 -14.25
CA ASP A 21 -14.39 1.99 -13.88
C ASP A 21 -13.47 3.19 -13.59
N VAL A 22 -14.04 4.39 -13.47
CA VAL A 22 -13.31 5.59 -13.03
C VAL A 22 -13.47 5.79 -11.53
N HIS A 23 -12.43 6.23 -10.85
CA HIS A 23 -12.49 6.53 -9.43
C HIS A 23 -13.47 7.71 -9.19
N PRO A 24 -14.32 7.65 -8.15
CA PRO A 24 -15.35 8.66 -7.91
C PRO A 24 -14.79 10.03 -7.52
N THR A 25 -13.52 10.17 -7.16
CA THR A 25 -12.94 11.46 -6.74
C THR A 25 -11.53 11.73 -7.27
N GLU A 26 -10.81 10.69 -7.70
CA GLU A 26 -9.40 10.80 -8.09
C GLU A 26 -9.26 10.65 -9.61
N LYS A 27 -8.15 11.13 -10.16
CA LYS A 27 -7.73 10.79 -11.53
C LYS A 27 -7.15 9.37 -11.55
N ALA A 28 -8.02 8.38 -11.38
CA ALA A 28 -7.63 6.98 -11.29
C ALA A 28 -8.66 6.04 -11.95
N LEU A 29 -8.20 4.89 -12.42
CA LEU A 29 -9.04 3.80 -12.90
C LEU A 29 -9.18 2.73 -11.80
N VAL A 30 -10.37 2.15 -11.67
CA VAL A 30 -10.67 1.04 -10.78
C VAL A 30 -10.86 -0.21 -11.62
N VAL A 31 -9.94 -1.16 -11.51
CA VAL A 31 -10.00 -2.43 -12.23
C VAL A 31 -10.57 -3.49 -11.29
N ASN A 32 -11.79 -3.94 -11.57
CA ASN A 32 -12.40 -5.06 -10.89
C ASN A 32 -11.83 -6.36 -11.49
N TYR A 33 -11.55 -7.35 -10.65
CA TYR A 33 -11.09 -8.66 -11.08
C TYR A 33 -11.53 -9.72 -10.08
N GLU A 34 -11.64 -10.96 -10.55
CA GLU A 34 -12.00 -12.10 -9.72
C GLU A 34 -10.79 -13.04 -9.60
N LEU A 35 -10.48 -13.42 -8.37
CA LEU A 35 -9.52 -14.47 -8.05
C LEU A 35 -10.29 -15.76 -7.77
N GLU A 36 -10.05 -16.78 -8.57
CA GLU A 36 -10.52 -18.14 -8.31
C GLU A 36 -9.33 -18.97 -7.79
N ALA A 37 -9.43 -19.46 -6.56
CA ALA A 37 -8.49 -20.40 -5.96
C ALA A 37 -9.15 -21.78 -5.90
N THR A 38 -8.61 -22.75 -6.63
CA THR A 38 -9.11 -24.12 -6.63
C THR A 38 -8.08 -25.06 -6.03
N ILE A 39 -8.45 -25.75 -4.95
CA ILE A 39 -7.67 -26.84 -4.38
C ILE A 39 -7.94 -28.09 -5.21
N LEU A 40 -6.87 -28.66 -5.77
CA LEU A 40 -6.90 -29.92 -6.52
C LEU A 40 -6.49 -31.08 -5.61
N GLY A 41 -7.25 -32.17 -5.68
CA GLY A 41 -6.93 -33.44 -5.04
C GLY A 41 -5.75 -34.15 -5.72
N GLU A 42 -5.34 -35.29 -5.17
CA GLU A 42 -4.19 -36.06 -5.68
C GLU A 42 -4.33 -36.50 -7.15
N LEU A 43 -5.57 -36.68 -7.64
CA LEU A 43 -5.86 -37.04 -9.03
C LEU A 43 -6.07 -35.82 -9.95
N GLY A 44 -5.91 -34.60 -9.45
CA GLY A 44 -6.12 -33.36 -10.21
C GLY A 44 -7.58 -32.93 -10.33
N ASP A 45 -8.47 -33.54 -9.57
CA ASP A 45 -9.88 -33.20 -9.45
C ASP A 45 -10.09 -31.97 -8.54
N PRO A 46 -11.00 -31.03 -8.90
CA PRO A 46 -11.25 -29.84 -8.09
C PRO A 46 -12.06 -30.20 -6.84
N MET A 47 -11.47 -30.02 -5.66
CA MET A 47 -12.09 -30.37 -4.37
C MET A 47 -12.77 -29.19 -3.67
N LEU A 48 -12.18 -27.99 -3.75
CA LEU A 48 -12.73 -26.77 -3.14
C LEU A 48 -12.37 -25.55 -3.98
N GLY A 49 -13.35 -24.73 -4.34
CA GLY A 49 -13.15 -23.50 -5.11
C GLY A 49 -13.63 -22.28 -4.33
N GLU A 50 -12.73 -21.35 -4.04
CA GLU A 50 -13.07 -20.04 -3.49
C GLU A 50 -12.97 -18.98 -4.58
N ARG A 51 -13.96 -18.09 -4.62
CA ARG A 51 -14.03 -16.96 -5.55
C ARG A 51 -14.04 -15.68 -4.74
N LYS A 52 -13.14 -14.76 -5.07
CA LYS A 52 -13.07 -13.45 -4.42
C LYS A 52 -13.05 -12.34 -5.47
N GLU A 53 -13.96 -11.39 -5.31
CA GLU A 53 -13.96 -10.15 -6.08
C GLU A 53 -12.99 -9.16 -5.45
N CYS A 54 -12.13 -8.57 -6.28
CA CYS A 54 -11.08 -7.67 -5.86
C CYS A 54 -11.05 -6.43 -6.76
N GLN A 55 -10.47 -5.34 -6.26
CA GLN A 55 -10.30 -4.09 -6.99
C GLN A 55 -8.84 -3.66 -6.97
N LYS A 56 -8.34 -3.16 -8.11
CA LYS A 56 -7.02 -2.51 -8.22
C LYS A 56 -7.21 -1.08 -8.70
N ILE A 57 -6.71 -0.12 -7.93
CA ILE A 57 -6.74 1.30 -8.29
C ILE A 57 -5.46 1.66 -9.04
N ILE A 58 -5.60 2.24 -10.23
CA ILE A 58 -4.50 2.72 -11.08
C ILE A 58 -4.58 4.24 -11.16
N ARG A 59 -3.73 4.93 -10.41
CA ARG A 59 -3.65 6.40 -10.41
C ARG A 59 -2.91 6.91 -11.64
N VAL A 60 -3.46 7.92 -12.29
CA VAL A 60 -2.97 8.46 -13.55
C VAL A 60 -2.21 9.77 -13.28
N LYS A 61 -0.90 9.67 -13.01
CA LYS A 61 -0.06 10.77 -12.50
C LYS A 61 0.05 11.99 -13.43
N SER A 62 -0.09 11.82 -14.74
CA SER A 62 0.16 12.89 -15.72
C SER A 62 -1.05 13.25 -16.56
N LEU A 63 -2.28 13.01 -16.09
CA LEU A 63 -3.48 13.33 -16.86
C LEU A 63 -3.80 14.84 -16.85
N ASN A 64 -3.34 15.52 -17.88
CA ASN A 64 -3.56 16.94 -18.17
C ASN A 64 -4.24 17.11 -19.55
N PRO A 65 -4.78 18.29 -19.92
CA PRO A 65 -5.48 18.49 -21.20
C PRO A 65 -4.67 18.20 -22.47
N ASN A 66 -3.33 18.16 -22.36
CA ASN A 66 -2.41 17.92 -23.49
C ASN A 66 -1.85 16.49 -23.51
N SER A 67 -2.35 15.60 -22.65
CA SER A 67 -1.85 14.24 -22.53
C SER A 67 -2.23 13.39 -23.73
N ASP A 68 -1.28 12.62 -24.25
CA ASP A 68 -1.57 11.57 -25.23
C ASP A 68 -2.23 10.39 -24.52
N LEU A 69 -3.56 10.34 -24.61
CA LEU A 69 -4.38 9.31 -23.96
C LEU A 69 -4.10 7.91 -24.53
N GLY A 70 -3.70 7.80 -25.80
CA GLY A 70 -3.45 6.51 -26.42
C GLY A 70 -2.11 5.91 -26.02
N ALA A 71 -1.07 6.74 -25.92
CA ALA A 71 0.20 6.33 -25.34
C ALA A 71 0.04 5.91 -23.87
N LEU A 72 -0.72 6.69 -23.10
CA LEU A 72 -0.98 6.44 -21.69
C LEU A 72 -1.83 5.18 -21.45
N ALA A 73 -2.85 4.93 -22.28
CA ALA A 73 -3.65 3.71 -22.19
C ALA A 73 -2.82 2.46 -22.48
N LYS A 74 -1.93 2.50 -23.49
CA LYS A 74 -0.99 1.42 -23.78
C LYS A 74 -0.06 1.17 -22.60
N GLU A 75 0.52 2.22 -22.03
CA GLU A 75 1.38 2.12 -20.86
C GLU A 75 0.66 1.46 -19.67
N ILE A 76 -0.60 1.86 -19.41
CA ILE A 76 -1.42 1.27 -18.35
C ILE A 76 -1.68 -0.22 -18.58
N ILE A 77 -1.98 -0.62 -19.81
CA ILE A 77 -2.23 -2.03 -20.16
C ILE A 77 -0.96 -2.86 -20.05
N ASP A 78 0.17 -2.35 -20.56
CA ASP A 78 1.46 -3.03 -20.49
C ASP A 78 1.90 -3.24 -19.03
N LYS A 79 1.64 -2.26 -18.16
CA LYS A 79 1.95 -2.34 -16.72
C LYS A 79 0.92 -3.13 -15.91
N CYS A 80 -0.33 -3.25 -16.37
CA CYS A 80 -1.42 -3.90 -15.64
C CYS A 80 -1.97 -5.13 -16.36
N LYS A 81 -1.38 -6.29 -16.07
CA LYS A 81 -1.78 -7.61 -16.61
C LYS A 81 -3.22 -8.05 -16.25
N LEU A 82 -3.91 -7.31 -15.38
CA LEU A 82 -5.33 -7.53 -15.08
C LEU A 82 -6.25 -7.00 -16.18
N ILE A 83 -5.76 -6.08 -17.02
CA ILE A 83 -6.49 -5.50 -18.14
C ILE A 83 -6.06 -6.21 -19.42
N HIS A 84 -7.01 -6.83 -20.11
CA HIS A 84 -6.73 -7.48 -21.39
C HIS A 84 -6.47 -6.43 -22.49
N PRO A 85 -5.50 -6.62 -23.41
CA PRO A 85 -5.19 -5.66 -24.47
C PRO A 85 -6.36 -5.26 -25.37
N SER A 86 -7.38 -6.10 -25.49
CA SER A 86 -8.61 -5.77 -26.23
C SER A 86 -9.43 -4.64 -25.60
N LYS A 87 -9.18 -4.30 -24.33
CA LYS A 87 -9.84 -3.21 -23.60
C LYS A 87 -9.13 -1.87 -23.77
N LEU A 88 -8.14 -1.77 -24.66
CA LEU A 88 -7.46 -0.51 -24.96
C LEU A 88 -8.41 0.65 -25.30
N PRO A 89 -9.42 0.48 -26.17
CA PRO A 89 -10.38 1.56 -26.46
C PRO A 89 -11.21 1.97 -25.23
N GLU A 90 -11.53 1.02 -24.35
CA GLU A 90 -12.26 1.27 -23.10
C GLU A 90 -11.39 2.11 -22.14
N VAL A 91 -10.11 1.75 -21.97
CA VAL A 91 -9.16 2.50 -21.14
C VAL A 91 -8.96 3.92 -21.67
N GLU A 92 -8.76 4.10 -22.98
CA GLU A 92 -8.65 5.43 -23.61
C GLU A 92 -9.87 6.30 -23.32
N GLN A 93 -11.07 5.74 -23.45
CA GLN A 93 -12.32 6.46 -23.19
C GLN A 93 -12.47 6.87 -21.72
N LEU A 94 -12.08 6.00 -20.78
CA LEU A 94 -12.12 6.32 -19.35
C LEU A 94 -11.09 7.39 -18.97
N LEU A 95 -9.90 7.35 -19.59
CA LEU A 95 -8.90 8.41 -19.43
C LEU A 95 -9.39 9.75 -19.99
N TYR A 96 -10.04 9.74 -21.15
CA TYR A 96 -10.69 10.93 -21.71
C TYR A 96 -11.76 11.50 -20.77
N TYR A 97 -12.59 10.63 -20.20
CA TYR A 97 -13.58 11.04 -19.21
C TYR A 97 -12.93 11.67 -17.97
N LEU A 98 -11.89 11.05 -17.42
CA LEU A 98 -11.16 11.59 -16.26
C LEU A 98 -10.46 12.93 -16.56
N GLN A 99 -10.00 13.13 -17.79
CA GLN A 99 -9.36 14.37 -18.23
C GLN A 99 -10.37 15.53 -18.30
N ASN A 100 -11.58 15.25 -18.79
CA ASN A 100 -12.63 16.25 -19.03
C ASN A 100 -13.61 16.39 -17.86
N ARG A 101 -13.42 15.59 -16.81
CA ARG A 101 -14.21 15.67 -15.59
C ARG A 101 -13.97 17.02 -14.92
N LYS A 102 -15.03 17.84 -14.82
CA LYS A 102 -15.00 19.06 -14.00
C LYS A 102 -14.65 18.67 -12.57
N GLU A 103 -13.62 19.28 -12.00
CA GLU A 103 -13.28 19.13 -10.58
C GLU A 103 -14.46 19.60 -9.73
N THR A 104 -15.35 18.68 -9.38
CA THR A 104 -16.35 18.91 -8.36
C THR A 104 -15.62 18.84 -7.03
N GLY A 105 -15.21 20.00 -6.50
CA GLY A 105 -14.80 20.12 -5.10
C GLY A 105 -15.84 19.50 -4.16
N PRO A 106 -15.44 19.10 -2.94
CA PRO A 106 -16.28 18.28 -2.06
C PRO A 106 -17.57 19.02 -1.71
N SER A 107 -18.67 18.63 -2.36
CA SER A 107 -20.00 19.10 -2.02
C SER A 107 -20.53 18.18 -0.92
N LYS A 108 -20.64 18.74 0.29
CA LYS A 108 -21.39 18.14 1.41
C LYS A 108 -22.79 17.78 0.92
N ALA A 109 -23.12 16.49 0.88
CA ALA A 109 -24.48 16.01 0.80
C ALA A 109 -24.66 14.84 1.77
N SER A 110 -25.29 15.16 2.90
CA SER A 110 -25.74 14.24 3.93
C SER A 110 -26.59 13.11 3.36
N GLY A 111 -26.25 11.88 3.75
CA GLY A 111 -27.08 10.70 3.58
C GLY A 111 -26.62 9.63 4.57
N LYS A 112 -27.35 9.52 5.69
CA LYS A 112 -27.06 8.68 6.84
C LYS A 112 -26.88 7.21 6.47
N THR A 113 -25.77 6.58 6.87
CA THR A 113 -25.78 5.29 7.59
C THR A 113 -24.47 5.17 8.38
N GLU A 114 -24.58 5.09 9.70
CA GLU A 114 -23.45 4.81 10.59
C GLU A 114 -23.03 3.35 10.44
N LEU A 115 -21.72 3.08 10.34
CA LEU A 115 -20.95 2.21 11.24
C LEU A 115 -19.49 2.10 10.74
N HIS A 116 -18.57 2.49 11.62
CA HIS A 116 -17.10 2.54 11.50
C HIS A 116 -16.51 3.59 10.54
N GLU A 117 -16.40 4.82 11.06
CA GLU A 117 -15.36 5.77 10.62
C GLU A 117 -13.99 5.14 10.95
N THR A 118 -13.39 4.50 9.95
CA THR A 118 -11.93 4.40 9.89
C THR A 118 -11.40 5.83 9.81
N PRO A 119 -10.44 6.24 10.65
CA PRO A 119 -9.85 7.56 10.55
C PRO A 119 -9.40 7.78 9.11
N GLU A 120 -9.79 8.90 8.48
CA GLU A 120 -9.27 9.30 7.18
C GLU A 120 -7.74 9.26 7.25
N VAL A 121 -7.16 8.21 6.67
CA VAL A 121 -5.73 7.97 6.78
C VAL A 121 -5.05 9.09 6.00
N PRO A 122 -4.21 9.94 6.62
CA PRO A 122 -3.43 10.89 5.87
C PRO A 122 -2.63 10.10 4.83
N THR A 123 -2.82 10.43 3.56
CA THR A 123 -2.19 9.78 2.42
C THR A 123 -0.71 10.17 2.43
N TYR A 124 0.07 9.52 3.28
CA TYR A 124 1.52 9.64 3.29
C TYR A 124 2.04 8.97 2.01
N ASP A 125 2.31 9.79 1.00
CA ASP A 125 2.71 9.38 -0.36
C ASP A 125 4.19 8.97 -0.47
N ALA A 126 4.84 8.47 0.59
CA ALA A 126 6.29 8.16 0.53
C ALA A 126 6.63 6.71 0.12
N THR A 127 5.86 6.13 -0.79
CA THR A 127 6.23 4.85 -1.42
C THR A 127 6.38 5.00 -2.93
N GLU A 128 6.93 6.13 -3.37
CA GLU A 128 7.28 6.41 -4.78
C GLU A 128 8.50 5.60 -5.27
N ILE A 129 8.54 4.30 -4.96
CA ILE A 129 9.45 3.39 -5.64
C ILE A 129 8.77 2.87 -6.90
N ASN A 130 9.49 2.81 -8.01
CA ASN A 130 8.98 2.34 -9.31
C ASN A 130 8.71 0.82 -9.34
N GLU A 131 8.89 0.15 -8.20
CA GLU A 131 8.74 -1.28 -8.01
C GLU A 131 7.38 -1.58 -7.39
N THR A 132 6.76 -2.68 -7.82
CA THR A 132 5.50 -3.17 -7.26
C THR A 132 5.80 -4.35 -6.35
N ALA A 133 5.47 -4.21 -5.06
CA ALA A 133 5.70 -5.28 -4.09
C ALA A 133 4.79 -6.49 -4.34
N ASN A 134 5.33 -7.68 -4.05
CA ASN A 134 4.64 -8.95 -4.13
C ASN A 134 4.86 -9.72 -2.83
N ILE A 135 3.79 -10.27 -2.26
CA ILE A 135 3.81 -10.96 -0.97
C ILE A 135 4.71 -12.21 -0.97
N ASN A 136 4.96 -12.79 -2.14
CA ASN A 136 5.83 -13.98 -2.25
C ASN A 136 7.33 -13.63 -2.12
N ASP A 137 7.70 -12.36 -2.19
CA ASP A 137 9.10 -11.91 -2.18
C ASP A 137 9.49 -11.33 -0.79
N LEU A 138 8.75 -11.71 0.27
CA LEU A 138 8.95 -11.19 1.63
C LEU A 138 10.37 -11.39 2.17
N ASP A 139 10.97 -12.53 1.86
CA ASP A 139 12.34 -12.84 2.31
C ASP A 139 13.36 -11.89 1.70
N GLU A 140 13.19 -11.54 0.41
CA GLU A 140 14.04 -10.56 -0.26
C GLU A 140 13.91 -9.17 0.40
N TYR A 141 12.68 -8.76 0.73
CA TYR A 141 12.45 -7.46 1.38
C TYR A 141 12.99 -7.41 2.81
N LEU A 142 12.97 -8.55 3.50
CA LEU A 142 13.55 -8.72 4.82
C LEU A 142 15.08 -8.60 4.79
N GLU A 143 15.75 -9.21 3.81
CA GLU A 143 17.20 -9.10 3.64
C GLU A 143 17.66 -7.64 3.53
N LEU A 144 16.92 -6.82 2.77
CA LEU A 144 17.20 -5.37 2.64
C LEU A 144 17.20 -4.63 3.99
N LEU A 145 16.48 -5.13 5.01
CA LEU A 145 16.45 -4.52 6.35
C LEU A 145 17.75 -4.73 7.16
N TYR A 146 18.65 -5.59 6.68
CA TYR A 146 19.96 -5.84 7.30
C TYR A 146 21.10 -5.04 6.64
N GLU A 147 20.84 -4.46 5.47
CA GLU A 147 21.81 -3.71 4.69
C GLU A 147 21.95 -2.24 5.15
N ASP A 148 22.45 -1.38 4.27
CA ASP A 148 22.62 0.04 4.53
C ASP A 148 21.29 0.81 4.59
N VAL A 149 21.36 2.12 4.88
CA VAL A 149 20.16 2.96 5.04
C VAL A 149 19.36 3.07 3.74
N ALA A 150 20.01 3.06 2.58
CA ALA A 150 19.33 3.19 1.30
C ALA A 150 18.51 1.93 0.99
N GLU A 151 19.11 0.75 1.16
CA GLU A 151 18.41 -0.52 0.99
C GLU A 151 17.30 -0.72 2.05
N LYS A 152 17.52 -0.29 3.30
CA LYS A 152 16.47 -0.27 4.33
C LYS A 152 15.27 0.58 3.94
N ILE A 153 15.49 1.76 3.36
CA ILE A 153 14.41 2.63 2.86
C ILE A 153 13.63 1.88 1.78
N ARG A 154 14.33 1.26 0.82
CA ARG A 154 13.71 0.47 -0.24
C ARG A 154 12.90 -0.72 0.29
N GLY A 155 13.49 -1.56 1.13
CA GLY A 155 12.83 -2.74 1.72
C GLY A 155 11.62 -2.34 2.56
N SER A 156 11.74 -1.31 3.40
CA SER A 156 10.61 -0.81 4.19
C SER A 156 9.50 -0.20 3.32
N ALA A 157 9.82 0.41 2.19
CA ALA A 157 8.82 0.92 1.25
C ALA A 157 8.05 -0.22 0.55
N LEU A 158 8.72 -1.31 0.15
CA LEU A 158 8.08 -2.51 -0.42
C LEU A 158 7.17 -3.20 0.61
N LEU A 159 7.65 -3.37 1.85
CA LEU A 159 6.83 -3.92 2.94
C LEU A 159 5.62 -3.03 3.26
N LEU A 160 5.77 -1.70 3.19
CA LEU A 160 4.67 -0.76 3.35
C LEU A 160 3.63 -0.86 2.22
N GLN A 161 4.06 -1.06 0.97
CA GLN A 161 3.12 -1.31 -0.12
C GLN A 161 2.28 -2.56 0.18
N LEU A 162 2.88 -3.63 0.69
CA LEU A 162 2.16 -4.83 1.06
C LEU A 162 1.20 -4.60 2.24
N SER A 163 1.63 -3.88 3.28
CA SER A 163 0.83 -3.66 4.49
C SER A 163 -0.39 -2.77 4.26
N ARG A 164 -0.43 -1.99 3.18
CA ARG A 164 -1.60 -1.19 2.79
C ARG A 164 -2.77 -2.02 2.30
N ASN A 165 -2.51 -3.27 1.88
CA ASN A 165 -3.57 -4.21 1.57
C ASN A 165 -3.90 -5.06 2.83
N PRO A 166 -5.09 -4.93 3.42
CA PRO A 166 -5.47 -5.69 4.61
C PRO A 166 -5.33 -7.21 4.46
N ASP A 167 -5.52 -7.73 3.25
CA ASP A 167 -5.41 -9.17 2.96
C ASP A 167 -3.99 -9.71 3.19
N ASN A 168 -2.96 -8.87 3.03
CA ASN A 168 -1.58 -9.27 3.23
C ASN A 168 -1.15 -9.21 4.70
N LEU A 169 -1.93 -8.54 5.56
CA LEU A 169 -1.48 -8.22 6.92
C LEU A 169 -1.34 -9.47 7.80
N GLU A 170 -2.21 -10.46 7.64
CA GLU A 170 -2.11 -11.70 8.39
C GLU A 170 -0.84 -12.47 8.05
N GLU A 171 -0.48 -12.57 6.77
CA GLU A 171 0.75 -13.23 6.32
C GLU A 171 2.01 -12.45 6.75
N LEU A 172 2.01 -11.13 6.54
CA LEU A 172 3.08 -10.23 7.00
C LEU A 172 3.32 -10.32 8.50
N PHE A 173 2.25 -10.33 9.28
CA PHE A 173 2.32 -10.32 10.73
C PHE A 173 2.66 -11.70 11.31
N SER A 174 2.21 -12.78 10.65
CA SER A 174 2.56 -14.16 11.04
C SER A 174 4.05 -14.44 10.86
N ASN A 175 4.74 -13.68 10.01
CA ASN A 175 6.19 -13.72 9.92
C ASN A 175 6.83 -12.89 11.05
N GLU A 176 7.06 -13.53 12.20
CA GLU A 176 7.66 -12.90 13.38
C GLU A 176 9.04 -12.27 13.08
N THR A 177 9.79 -12.83 12.13
CA THR A 177 11.11 -12.31 11.74
C THR A 177 10.98 -10.94 11.09
N VAL A 178 10.00 -10.75 10.20
CA VAL A 178 9.73 -9.45 9.57
C VAL A 178 9.32 -8.42 10.61
N VAL A 179 8.39 -8.77 11.50
CA VAL A 179 7.91 -7.85 12.57
C VAL A 179 9.05 -7.47 13.52
N SER A 180 9.88 -8.43 13.91
CA SER A 180 11.04 -8.21 14.77
C SER A 180 12.11 -7.33 14.08
N ALA A 181 12.38 -7.58 12.80
CA ALA A 181 13.32 -6.78 12.02
C ALA A 181 12.83 -5.33 11.87
N LEU A 182 11.55 -5.11 11.54
CA LEU A 182 10.94 -3.78 11.47
C LEU A 182 11.03 -3.04 12.82
N ALA A 183 10.69 -3.72 13.93
CA ALA A 183 10.77 -3.13 15.26
C ALA A 183 12.23 -2.76 15.65
N ARG A 184 13.20 -3.61 15.29
CA ARG A 184 14.63 -3.36 15.50
C ARG A 184 15.12 -2.16 14.68
N VAL A 185 14.82 -2.13 13.39
CA VAL A 185 15.22 -1.03 12.49
C VAL A 185 14.59 0.29 12.96
N LEU A 186 13.31 0.30 13.36
CA LEU A 186 12.67 1.48 13.92
C LEU A 186 13.33 1.93 15.23
N ARG A 187 13.85 1.02 16.05
CA ARG A 187 14.52 1.37 17.31
C ARG A 187 15.90 1.97 17.09
N ASP A 188 16.65 1.42 16.15
CA ASP A 188 18.08 1.69 15.98
C ASP A 188 18.35 2.79 14.94
N ASP A 189 17.54 2.85 13.88
CA ASP A 189 17.85 3.61 12.66
C ASP A 189 16.88 4.77 12.37
N TRP A 190 15.84 4.98 13.18
CA TRP A 190 14.83 6.03 12.93
C TRP A 190 15.40 7.45 12.83
N LYS A 191 16.51 7.75 13.51
CA LYS A 191 17.17 9.07 13.43
C LYS A 191 17.95 9.27 12.14
N LYS A 192 18.28 8.18 11.43
CA LYS A 192 19.12 8.21 10.22
C LYS A 192 18.33 8.67 9.00
N SER A 193 17.03 8.34 8.94
CA SER A 193 16.14 8.75 7.86
C SER A 193 14.70 8.88 8.36
N SER A 194 14.10 10.06 8.13
CA SER A 194 12.69 10.31 8.44
C SER A 194 11.76 9.45 7.56
N GLU A 195 12.15 9.17 6.33
CA GLU A 195 11.40 8.34 5.39
C GLU A 195 11.35 6.89 5.88
N LEU A 196 12.50 6.33 6.28
CA LEU A 196 12.57 4.99 6.88
C LEU A 196 11.68 4.88 8.12
N ALA A 197 11.79 5.86 9.03
CA ALA A 197 10.99 5.88 10.25
C ALA A 197 9.49 5.93 9.93
N THR A 198 9.08 6.75 8.96
CA THR A 198 7.67 6.90 8.63
C THR A 198 7.13 5.68 7.89
N ASN A 199 7.91 5.05 7.01
CA ASN A 199 7.52 3.79 6.38
C ASN A 199 7.20 2.72 7.43
N ILE A 200 8.11 2.52 8.38
CA ILE A 200 7.95 1.49 9.41
C ILE A 200 6.82 1.84 10.39
N ILE A 201 6.69 3.10 10.81
CA ILE A 201 5.57 3.55 11.66
C ILE A 201 4.24 3.30 10.96
N TYR A 202 4.15 3.57 9.66
CA TYR A 202 2.93 3.34 8.89
C TYR A 202 2.60 1.85 8.80
N ILE A 203 3.59 0.97 8.60
CA ILE A 203 3.36 -0.49 8.65
C ILE A 203 2.74 -0.89 10.00
N PHE A 204 3.30 -0.41 11.12
CA PHE A 204 2.73 -0.69 12.44
C PHE A 204 1.36 -0.05 12.67
N PHE A 205 1.07 1.10 12.03
CA PHE A 205 -0.26 1.69 11.99
C PHE A 205 -1.25 0.78 11.24
N CYS A 206 -0.87 0.22 10.08
CA CYS A 206 -1.68 -0.77 9.37
C CYS A 206 -1.99 -1.98 10.28
N PHE A 207 -0.99 -2.53 10.97
CA PHE A 207 -1.22 -3.60 11.95
C PHE A 207 -2.13 -3.16 13.11
N SER A 208 -2.02 -1.92 13.58
CA SER A 208 -2.85 -1.43 14.69
C SER A 208 -4.35 -1.38 14.37
N SER A 209 -4.73 -1.51 13.09
CA SER A 209 -6.13 -1.56 12.68
C SER A 209 -6.86 -2.83 13.14
N PHE A 210 -6.12 -3.89 13.51
CA PHE A 210 -6.69 -5.17 13.95
C PHE A 210 -6.28 -5.48 15.39
N THR A 211 -7.26 -5.74 16.26
CA THR A 211 -7.04 -5.97 17.69
C THR A 211 -6.16 -7.18 17.97
N GLN A 212 -6.21 -8.20 17.12
CA GLN A 212 -5.36 -9.40 17.21
C GLN A 212 -3.85 -9.09 17.13
N PHE A 213 -3.47 -7.95 16.53
CA PHE A 213 -2.07 -7.54 16.39
C PHE A 213 -1.58 -6.67 17.57
N HIS A 214 -2.48 -6.15 18.40
CA HIS A 214 -2.15 -5.18 19.47
C HIS A 214 -1.18 -5.72 20.52
N GLY A 215 -1.27 -7.01 20.84
CA GLY A 215 -0.37 -7.64 21.82
C GLY A 215 1.11 -7.56 21.42
N VAL A 216 1.41 -7.77 20.14
CA VAL A 216 2.78 -7.71 19.60
C VAL A 216 3.27 -6.26 19.48
N ILE A 217 2.39 -5.34 19.05
CA ILE A 217 2.69 -3.90 19.02
C ILE A 217 3.07 -3.40 20.42
N LEU A 218 2.34 -3.85 21.45
CA LEU A 218 2.65 -3.55 22.85
C LEU A 218 3.97 -4.19 23.29
N HIS A 219 4.20 -5.46 22.96
CA HIS A 219 5.43 -6.20 23.28
C HIS A 219 6.68 -5.46 22.79
N PHE A 220 6.69 -5.00 21.53
CA PHE A 220 7.82 -4.24 20.98
C PHE A 220 7.86 -2.77 21.41
N LYS A 221 6.88 -2.30 22.19
CA LYS A 221 6.73 -0.92 22.67
C LYS A 221 6.68 0.11 21.54
N ILE A 222 6.03 -0.24 20.43
CA ILE A 222 5.98 0.62 19.24
C ILE A 222 5.36 1.98 19.56
N GLY A 223 4.29 2.02 20.37
CA GLY A 223 3.67 3.29 20.79
C GLY A 223 4.64 4.23 21.52
N ALA A 224 5.47 3.70 22.42
CA ALA A 224 6.47 4.50 23.12
C ALA A 224 7.58 5.00 22.18
N LEU A 225 7.98 4.18 21.20
CA LEU A 225 8.90 4.59 20.15
C LEU A 225 8.31 5.73 19.31
N CYS A 226 7.06 5.63 18.87
CA CYS A 226 6.38 6.70 18.13
C CYS A 226 6.40 8.02 18.91
N MET A 227 6.08 8.01 20.21
CA MET A 227 6.14 9.22 21.04
C MET A 227 7.56 9.81 21.12
N THR A 228 8.57 8.96 21.24
CA THR A 228 9.98 9.38 21.27
C THR A 228 10.40 10.04 19.94
N ILE A 229 9.96 9.46 18.82
CA ILE A 229 10.24 9.96 17.47
C ILE A 229 9.56 11.32 17.26
N VAL A 230 8.28 11.45 17.63
CA VAL A 230 7.52 12.70 17.54
C VAL A 230 8.19 13.80 18.38
N GLU A 231 8.55 13.51 19.62
CA GLU A 231 9.23 14.49 20.49
C GLU A 231 10.56 14.98 19.88
N HIS A 232 11.31 14.08 19.27
CA HIS A 232 12.56 14.43 18.60
C HIS A 232 12.35 15.31 17.37
N GLU A 233 11.40 14.98 16.50
CA GLU A 233 11.12 15.80 15.31
C GLU A 233 10.56 17.18 15.70
N LEU A 234 9.78 17.29 16.77
CA LEU A 234 9.35 18.58 17.32
C LEU A 234 10.53 19.44 17.77
N LYS A 235 11.46 18.88 18.56
CA LYS A 235 12.68 19.59 19.01
C LYS A 235 13.55 20.03 17.83
N LYS A 236 13.69 19.18 16.82
CA LYS A 236 14.45 19.48 15.60
C LYS A 236 13.79 20.59 14.78
N TYR A 237 12.47 20.60 14.68
CA TYR A 237 11.72 21.67 14.06
C TYR A 237 11.93 23.01 14.78
N ASP A 238 11.88 23.03 16.11
CA ASP A 238 12.12 24.24 16.90
C ASP A 238 13.53 24.80 16.66
N LEU A 239 14.56 23.94 16.63
CA LEU A 239 15.94 24.34 16.32
C LEU A 239 16.05 24.98 14.92
N TRP A 240 15.47 24.35 13.89
CA TRP A 240 15.48 24.91 12.53
C TRP A 240 14.75 26.24 12.44
N LYS A 241 13.65 26.39 13.18
CA LYS A 241 12.89 27.65 13.25
C LYS A 241 13.75 28.75 13.88
N GLU A 242 14.47 28.46 14.95
CA GLU A 242 15.39 29.42 15.57
C GLU A 242 16.53 29.83 14.64
N GLU A 243 17.15 28.87 13.93
CA GLU A 243 18.20 29.14 12.95
C GLU A 243 17.70 30.02 11.79
N LEU A 244 16.50 29.74 11.28
CA LEU A 244 15.88 30.53 10.23
C LEU A 244 15.65 31.97 10.68
N GLU A 245 15.15 32.18 11.89
CA GLU A 245 14.93 33.51 12.45
C GLU A 245 16.25 34.28 12.70
N LYS A 246 17.31 33.58 13.11
CA LYS A 246 18.65 34.18 13.22
C LYS A 246 19.19 34.64 11.86
N LYS A 247 19.05 33.83 10.81
CA LYS A 247 19.46 34.19 9.45
C LYS A 247 18.70 35.38 8.89
N LYS A 248 17.37 35.41 9.03
CA LYS A 248 16.55 36.56 8.62
C LYS A 248 16.98 37.86 9.29
N LYS A 249 17.33 37.84 10.58
CA LYS A 249 17.82 39.03 11.29
C LYS A 249 19.20 39.47 10.84
N ALA A 250 20.06 38.53 10.43
CA ALA A 250 21.39 38.83 9.89
C ALA A 250 21.34 39.42 8.48
N ASP A 251 20.39 39.02 7.64
CA ASP A 251 20.21 39.54 6.27
C ASP A 251 19.53 40.93 6.22
N ILE A 252 19.02 41.42 7.35
CA ILE A 252 18.36 42.75 7.49
C ILE A 252 19.33 43.81 8.05
N LEU A 253 20.54 43.41 8.47
CA LEU A 253 21.63 44.28 8.95
C LEU A 253 22.69 44.48 7.85
#